data_AF-A0AAV5Z3J8-F1
#
_entry.id   AF-A0AAV5Z3J8-F1
#
_cell.length_a   1.000
_cell.length_b   1.000
_cell.length_c   1.000
_cell.angle_alpha   90.00
_cell.angle_beta   90.00
_cell.angle_gamma   90.00
#
_symmetry.space_group_name_H-M   'P 1'
#
loop_
_entity.id
_entity.type
_entity.pdbx_description
1 polymer ?
#
loop_
_entity_poly.entity_id
_entity_poly.type
_entity_poly.pdbx_seq_one_letter_code
_entity_poly.pdbx_strand_id
1 'polypeptide(L)'
;MTRMKMLMMAIAIVALAAAPVLANQCPLLVKQVQDATAGKTDDASKKAMALASEAKALHDAGKHAESVAKADEAAKAIKLMLKKK
;
A
#
# COMPACT_ATOMS: atom_id res chain seq x y z
N MET A 1 -26.28 7.81 -30.31
CA MET A 1 -24.95 8.19 -29.76
C MET A 1 -23.94 8.16 -30.88
N THR A 2 -23.26 9.27 -31.16
CA THR A 2 -22.20 9.33 -32.19
C THR A 2 -21.01 8.44 -31.77
N ARG A 3 -20.37 7.74 -32.72
CA ARG A 3 -19.26 6.81 -32.45
C ARG A 3 -18.14 7.45 -31.61
N MET A 4 -17.92 8.76 -31.76
CA MET A 4 -17.00 9.57 -30.94
C MET A 4 -17.36 9.60 -29.45
N LYS A 5 -18.66 9.71 -29.12
CA LYS A 5 -19.15 9.70 -27.73
C LYS A 5 -19.05 8.31 -27.10
N MET A 6 -19.18 7.25 -27.90
CA MET A 6 -19.00 5.87 -27.43
C MET A 6 -17.52 5.54 -27.15
N LEU A 7 -16.59 6.05 -27.97
CA LEU A 7 -15.14 5.96 -27.74
C LEU A 7 -14.67 6.72 -26.50
N MET A 8 -15.16 7.94 -26.30
CA MET A 8 -14.84 8.76 -25.11
C MET A 8 -15.36 8.11 -23.81
N MET A 9 -16.55 7.51 -23.84
CA MET A 9 -17.13 6.83 -22.68
C MET A 9 -16.39 5.51 -22.35
N ALA A 10 -15.88 4.80 -23.36
CA ALA A 10 -15.07 3.59 -23.16
C ALA A 10 -13.71 3.87 -22.50
N ILE A 11 -13.07 5.00 -22.83
CA ILE A 11 -11.78 5.40 -22.23
C ILE A 11 -11.94 5.76 -20.73
N ALA A 12 -13.04 6.43 -20.37
CA ALA A 12 -13.34 6.76 -18.98
C ALA A 12 -13.58 5.53 -18.09
N ILE A 13 -14.13 4.45 -18.65
CA ILE A 13 -14.38 3.18 -17.93
C ILE A 13 -13.07 2.41 -17.68
N VAL A 14 -12.12 2.46 -18.62
CA VAL A 14 -10.81 1.78 -18.48
C VAL A 14 -9.93 2.45 -17.41
N ALA A 15 -9.98 3.78 -17.27
CA ALA A 15 -9.24 4.48 -16.23
C ALA A 15 -9.72 4.15 -14.80
N LEU A 16 -11.00 3.78 -14.63
CA LEU A 16 -11.57 3.42 -13.33
C LEU A 16 -11.27 1.96 -12.92
N ALA A 17 -10.85 1.11 -13.87
CA ALA A 17 -10.59 -0.31 -13.63
C ALA A 17 -9.21 -0.59 -12.97
N ALA A 18 -8.31 0.39 -12.87
CA ALA A 18 -7.00 0.23 -12.23
C ALA A 18 -6.99 0.59 -10.73
N ALA A 19 -8.02 1.29 -10.24
CA ALA A 19 -8.14 1.68 -8.84
C ALA A 19 -8.16 0.52 -7.81
N PRO A 20 -8.82 -0.64 -8.05
CA PRO A 20 -8.95 -1.67 -7.02
C PRO A 20 -7.63 -2.41 -6.69
N VAL A 21 -6.62 -2.36 -7.58
CA VAL A 21 -5.31 -3.01 -7.33
C VAL A 21 -4.51 -2.26 -6.26
N LEU A 22 -4.53 -0.92 -6.24
CA LEU A 22 -3.78 -0.14 -5.27
C LEU A 22 -4.41 -0.19 -3.87
N ALA A 23 -5.74 -0.25 -3.79
CA ALA A 23 -6.46 -0.24 -2.51
C ALA A 23 -6.04 -1.40 -1.59
N ASN A 24 -5.82 -2.60 -2.16
CA ASN A 24 -5.39 -3.77 -1.39
C ASN A 24 -3.87 -3.87 -1.19
N GLN A 25 -3.06 -3.02 -1.83
CA GLN A 25 -1.61 -3.10 -1.71
C GLN A 25 -1.13 -2.58 -0.36
N CYS A 26 -1.59 -1.40 0.08
CA CYS A 26 -1.14 -0.82 1.35
C CYS A 26 -1.43 -1.73 2.56
N PRO A 27 -2.66 -2.28 2.72
CA PRO A 27 -2.95 -3.20 3.83
C PRO A 27 -2.11 -4.47 3.78
N LEU A 28 -1.83 -5.00 2.59
CA LEU A 28 -0.98 -6.17 2.41
C LEU A 28 0.46 -5.90 2.88
N LEU A 29 1.04 -4.76 2.50
CA LEU A 29 2.42 -4.41 2.87
C LEU A 29 2.54 -4.16 4.39
N VAL A 30 1.60 -3.44 4.98
CA VAL A 30 1.54 -3.24 6.44
C VAL A 30 1.47 -4.57 7.17
N LYS A 31 0.60 -5.48 6.72
CA LYS A 31 0.47 -6.81 7.31
C LYS A 31 1.75 -7.63 7.23
N GLN A 32 2.47 -7.58 6.09
CA GLN A 32 3.76 -8.29 5.96
C GLN A 32 4.79 -7.82 6.99
N VAL A 33 4.84 -6.51 7.27
CA VAL A 33 5.71 -5.98 8.32
C VAL A 33 5.26 -6.45 9.70
N GLN A 34 3.97 -6.34 10.01
CA GLN A 34 3.41 -6.79 11.29
C GLN A 34 3.71 -8.27 11.55
N ASP A 35 3.43 -9.13 10.57
CA ASP A 35 3.68 -10.58 10.66
C ASP A 35 5.18 -10.87 10.85
N ALA A 36 6.07 -10.14 10.16
CA ALA A 36 7.53 -10.30 10.31
C ALA A 36 8.07 -9.81 11.67
N THR A 37 7.38 -8.87 12.31
CA THR A 37 7.73 -8.34 13.64
C THR A 37 7.02 -9.04 14.79
N ALA A 38 6.09 -9.95 14.52
CA ALA A 38 5.26 -10.57 15.55
C ALA A 38 6.11 -11.28 16.61
N GLY A 39 5.85 -10.95 17.89
CA GLY A 39 6.57 -11.51 19.03
C GLY A 39 8.02 -11.04 19.20
N LYS A 40 8.52 -10.15 18.33
CA LYS A 40 9.87 -9.59 18.45
C LYS A 40 9.85 -8.33 19.33
N THR A 41 10.88 -8.20 20.16
CA THR A 41 11.03 -7.09 21.11
C THR A 41 12.30 -6.29 20.90
N ASP A 42 13.07 -6.58 19.84
CA ASP A 42 14.24 -5.81 19.45
C ASP A 42 13.84 -4.43 18.88
N ASP A 43 14.77 -3.48 18.94
CA ASP A 43 14.46 -2.09 18.59
C ASP A 43 14.21 -1.90 17.09
N ALA A 44 14.78 -2.73 16.22
CA ALA A 44 14.50 -2.69 14.79
C ALA A 44 13.04 -3.11 14.52
N SER A 45 12.56 -4.16 15.19
CA SER A 45 11.17 -4.59 15.13
C SER A 45 10.19 -3.55 15.68
N LYS A 46 10.51 -2.91 16.83
CA LYS A 46 9.68 -1.80 17.36
C LYS A 46 9.61 -0.63 16.38
N LYS A 47 10.74 -0.24 15.79
CA LYS A 47 10.80 0.81 14.77
C LYS A 47 9.97 0.45 13.54
N ALA A 48 10.08 -0.78 13.05
CA ALA A 48 9.29 -1.25 11.92
C ALA A 48 7.78 -1.26 12.23
N MET A 49 7.36 -1.65 13.43
CA MET A 49 5.95 -1.57 13.84
C MET A 49 5.43 -0.13 13.91
N ALA A 50 6.24 0.82 14.41
CA ALA A 50 5.86 2.22 14.43
C ALA A 50 5.66 2.79 13.01
N LEU A 51 6.60 2.50 12.10
CA LEU A 51 6.50 2.88 10.68
C LEU A 51 5.31 2.19 9.99
N ALA A 52 5.04 0.92 10.27
CA ALA A 52 3.86 0.22 9.76
C ALA A 52 2.53 0.83 10.25
N SER A 53 2.51 1.35 11.49
CA SER A 53 1.36 2.06 12.05
C SER A 53 1.14 3.40 11.36
N GLU A 54 2.21 4.14 11.08
CA GLU A 54 2.16 5.38 10.29
C GLU A 54 1.71 5.10 8.83
N ALA A 55 2.21 4.03 8.21
CA ALA A 55 1.76 3.58 6.89
C ALA A 55 0.25 3.28 6.89
N LYS A 56 -0.26 2.61 7.93
CA LYS A 56 -1.70 2.39 8.09
C LYS A 56 -2.48 3.70 8.20
N ALA A 57 -2.03 4.65 9.02
CA ALA A 57 -2.69 5.95 9.15
C ALA A 57 -2.73 6.73 7.82
N LEU A 58 -1.65 6.67 7.04
CA LEU A 58 -1.60 7.26 5.70
C LEU A 58 -2.59 6.58 4.74
N HIS A 59 -2.75 5.25 4.80
CA HIS A 59 -3.76 4.54 4.02
C HIS A 59 -5.19 4.98 4.42
N ASP A 60 -5.47 5.02 5.71
CA ASP A 60 -6.78 5.44 6.24
C ASP A 60 -7.10 6.91 5.85
N ALA A 61 -6.09 7.74 5.63
CA ALA A 61 -6.20 9.11 5.11
C ALA A 61 -6.24 9.22 3.57
N GLY A 62 -6.26 8.11 2.83
CA GLY A 62 -6.27 8.09 1.36
C GLY A 62 -4.91 8.38 0.71
N LYS A 63 -3.85 8.52 1.49
CA LYS A 63 -2.49 8.84 1.04
C LYS A 63 -1.71 7.59 0.66
N HIS A 64 -2.15 6.91 -0.40
CA HIS A 64 -1.65 5.57 -0.76
C HIS A 64 -0.16 5.54 -1.12
N ALA A 65 0.35 6.53 -1.87
CA ALA A 65 1.77 6.57 -2.22
C ALA A 65 2.67 6.73 -0.98
N GLU A 66 2.28 7.62 -0.06
CA GLU A 66 2.98 7.84 1.21
C GLU A 66 2.90 6.59 2.09
N SER A 67 1.75 5.90 2.13
CA SER A 67 1.56 4.63 2.86
C SER A 67 2.51 3.54 2.37
N VAL A 68 2.62 3.34 1.05
CA VAL A 68 3.54 2.36 0.46
C VAL A 68 4.99 2.70 0.78
N ALA A 69 5.39 3.96 0.61
CA ALA A 69 6.75 4.40 0.91
C ALA A 69 7.12 4.15 2.38
N LYS A 70 6.19 4.44 3.29
CA LYS A 70 6.39 4.22 4.72
C LYS A 70 6.44 2.72 5.09
N ALA A 71 5.65 1.87 4.41
CA ALA A 71 5.77 0.41 4.55
C ALA A 71 7.12 -0.11 4.03
N ASP A 72 7.66 0.44 2.94
CA ASP A 72 9.00 0.12 2.44
C ASP A 72 10.10 0.52 3.46
N GLU A 73 9.98 1.69 4.10
CA GLU A 73 10.89 2.09 5.18
C GLU A 73 10.84 1.12 6.36
N ALA A 74 9.64 0.69 6.75
CA ALA A 74 9.45 -0.28 7.81
C ALA A 74 10.12 -1.62 7.47
N ALA A 75 9.94 -2.10 6.23
CA ALA A 75 10.56 -3.33 5.76
C ALA A 75 12.09 -3.23 5.71
N LYS A 76 12.65 -2.09 5.28
CA LYS A 76 14.10 -1.85 5.32
C LYS A 76 14.68 -1.95 6.73
N ALA A 77 13.97 -1.45 7.75
CA ALA A 77 14.43 -1.51 9.14
C ALA A 77 14.68 -2.94 9.63
N ILE A 78 13.92 -3.91 9.12
CA ILE A 78 14.01 -5.34 9.47
C ILE A 78 14.56 -6.20 8.34
N LYS A 79 15.10 -5.59 7.27
CA LYS A 79 15.61 -6.25 6.06
C LYS A 79 14.60 -7.22 5.42
N LEU A 80 13.32 -6.89 5.51
CA LEU A 80 12.23 -7.65 4.90
C LEU A 80 12.10 -7.26 3.42
N MET A 81 11.96 -8.25 2.54
CA MET A 81 11.60 -8.02 1.15
C MET A 81 10.08 -8.09 0.99
N LEU A 82 9.46 -6.95 0.69
CA LEU A 82 8.01 -6.86 0.52
C LEU A 82 7.55 -7.49 -0.80
N LYS A 83 6.43 -8.21 -0.75
CA LYS A 83 5.75 -8.73 -1.94
C LYS A 83 4.68 -7.74 -2.37
N LYS A 84 5.02 -6.94 -3.38
CA LYS A 84 4.12 -6.00 -4.06
C LYS A 84 3.34 -6.76 -5.14
N LYS A 85 2.03 -6.52 -5.22
CA LYS A 85 1.19 -6.97 -6.35
C LYS A 85 1.33 -6.04 -7.53
#